data_AF-A0A2T3N7V8-F1
#
_entry.id   AF-A0A2T3N7V8-F1
#
_cell.length_a   1.000
_cell.length_b   1.000
_cell.length_c   1.000
_cell.angle_alpha   90.00
_cell.angle_beta   90.00
_cell.angle_gamma   90.00
#
_symmetry.space_group_name_H-M   'P 1'
#
loop_
_entity.id
_entity.type
_entity.pdbx_description
1 polymer ?
#
loop_
_entity_poly.entity_id
_entity_poly.type
_entity_poly.pdbx_seq_one_letter_code
_entity_poly.pdbx_strand_id
1 'polypeptide(L)'
;MNKCQSIFNIVDKIKKSHWKNDTSNAIANDVEKLIIDLEPYKDEDKTISHLSFLLKDLLEVLSIDYISAEDQRSASILLIDEITAASNCCCVEHA
;
A
#
# COMPACT_ATOMS: atom_id res chain seq x y z
N MET A 1 -1.98 -13.88 -19.15
CA MET A 1 -2.06 -12.50 -18.62
C MET A 1 -0.63 -12.02 -18.42
N ASN A 2 -0.26 -10.85 -18.94
CA ASN A 2 1.11 -10.34 -18.82
C ASN A 2 1.36 -9.92 -17.35
N LYS A 3 2.41 -10.45 -16.73
CA LYS A 3 2.76 -10.17 -15.33
C LYS A 3 2.96 -8.68 -15.07
N CYS A 4 3.67 -7.98 -15.97
CA CYS A 4 3.91 -6.55 -15.87
C CYS A 4 2.60 -5.74 -15.88
N GLN A 5 1.61 -6.17 -16.67
CA GLN A 5 0.29 -5.53 -16.71
C GLN A 5 -0.52 -5.78 -15.43
N SER A 6 -0.33 -6.94 -14.79
CA SER A 6 -0.97 -7.26 -13.51
C SER A 6 -0.37 -6.41 -12.39
N ILE A 7 0.96 -6.33 -12.32
CA ILE A 7 1.69 -5.47 -11.38
C ILE A 7 1.29 -3.99 -11.56
N PHE A 8 1.29 -3.50 -12.80
CA PHE A 8 0.90 -2.12 -13.10
C PHE A 8 -0.53 -1.81 -12.62
N ASN A 9 -1.48 -2.71 -12.88
CA ASN A 9 -2.85 -2.54 -12.41
C ASN A 9 -2.95 -2.46 -10.88
N ILE A 10 -2.15 -3.24 -10.15
CA ILE A 10 -2.17 -3.22 -8.69
C ILE A 10 -1.55 -1.91 -8.16
N VAL A 11 -0.43 -1.48 -8.73
CA VAL A 11 0.20 -0.19 -8.39
C VAL A 11 -0.73 0.99 -8.73
N ASP A 12 -1.46 0.93 -9.84
CA ASP A 12 -2.45 1.94 -10.24
C ASP A 12 -3.64 1.99 -9.26
N LYS A 13 -4.09 0.84 -8.72
CA LYS A 13 -5.09 0.81 -7.64
C LYS A 13 -4.58 1.52 -6.39
N ILE A 14 -3.34 1.27 -5.98
CA ILE A 14 -2.72 1.94 -4.82
C ILE A 14 -2.71 3.46 -5.03
N LYS A 15 -2.30 3.94 -6.21
CA LYS A 15 -2.28 5.38 -6.54
C LYS A 15 -3.65 6.04 -6.48
N LYS A 16 -4.69 5.30 -6.88
CA LYS A 16 -6.07 5.78 -6.93
C LYS A 16 -6.83 5.56 -5.61
N SER A 17 -6.18 4.99 -4.61
CA SER A 17 -6.80 4.70 -3.33
C SER A 17 -7.06 5.99 -2.56
N HIS A 18 -8.24 6.10 -1.94
CA HIS A 18 -8.68 7.29 -1.21
C HIS A 18 -8.54 7.14 0.32
N TRP A 19 -7.55 6.35 0.76
CA TRP A 19 -7.41 5.92 2.16
C TRP A 19 -7.35 7.06 3.19
N LYS A 20 -6.87 8.25 2.80
CA LYS A 20 -6.80 9.42 3.70
C LYS A 20 -8.16 9.87 4.25
N ASN A 21 -9.25 9.51 3.58
CA ASN A 21 -10.62 9.85 3.98
C ASN A 21 -11.45 8.63 4.40
N ASP A 22 -10.87 7.43 4.38
CA ASP A 22 -11.58 6.19 4.70
C ASP A 22 -11.48 5.84 6.20
N THR A 23 -12.39 4.99 6.66
CA THR A 23 -12.30 4.39 7.99
C THR A 23 -11.19 3.35 8.04
N SER A 24 -10.54 3.17 9.20
CA SER A 24 -9.48 2.18 9.40
C SER A 24 -9.85 0.77 8.92
N ASN A 25 -11.10 0.35 9.14
CA ASN A 25 -11.59 -0.96 8.68
C ASN A 25 -11.68 -1.05 7.15
N ALA A 26 -12.09 0.02 6.47
CA ALA A 26 -12.14 0.04 5.01
C ALA A 26 -10.72 0.01 4.41
N ILE A 27 -9.79 0.77 5.01
CA ILE A 27 -8.38 0.76 4.62
C ILE A 27 -7.79 -0.64 4.81
N ALA A 28 -7.99 -1.26 5.96
CA ALA A 28 -7.46 -2.59 6.26
C ALA A 28 -7.94 -3.65 5.23
N ASN A 29 -9.24 -3.71 4.96
CA ASN A 29 -9.80 -4.64 3.99
C ASN A 29 -9.25 -4.45 2.57
N ASP A 30 -8.97 -3.21 2.17
CA ASP A 30 -8.43 -2.89 0.85
C ASP A 30 -6.94 -3.24 0.77
N VAL A 31 -6.17 -2.87 1.80
CA VAL A 31 -4.75 -3.16 1.92
C VAL A 31 -4.48 -4.67 1.98
N GLU A 32 -5.30 -5.44 2.71
CA GLU A 32 -5.21 -6.91 2.74
C GLU A 32 -5.34 -7.52 1.33
N LYS A 33 -6.30 -7.04 0.53
CA LYS A 33 -6.48 -7.51 -0.85
C LYS A 33 -5.29 -7.17 -1.72
N LEU A 34 -4.73 -5.96 -1.58
CA LEU A 34 -3.57 -5.53 -2.33
C LEU A 34 -2.32 -6.34 -1.97
N ILE A 35 -2.14 -6.70 -0.70
CA ILE A 35 -1.04 -7.59 -0.28
C ILE A 35 -1.18 -8.95 -0.95
N ILE A 36 -2.37 -9.55 -0.93
CA ILE A 36 -2.64 -10.84 -1.58
C ILE A 36 -2.35 -10.75 -3.09
N ASP A 37 -2.75 -9.66 -3.74
CA ASP A 37 -2.50 -9.41 -5.16
C ASP A 37 -0.99 -9.22 -5.46
N LEU A 38 -0.23 -8.59 -4.56
CA LEU A 38 1.22 -8.32 -4.72
C LEU A 38 2.13 -9.47 -4.31
N GLU A 39 1.71 -10.33 -3.39
CA GLU A 39 2.54 -11.39 -2.80
C GLU A 39 3.19 -12.32 -3.84
N PRO A 40 2.51 -12.72 -4.94
CA PRO A 40 3.12 -13.53 -6.00
C PRO A 40 4.28 -12.84 -6.73
N TYR A 41 4.37 -11.51 -6.66
CA TYR A 41 5.32 -10.68 -7.41
C TYR A 41 6.41 -10.08 -6.51
N LYS A 42 6.37 -10.32 -5.20
CA LYS A 42 7.29 -9.69 -4.22
C LYS A 42 8.77 -9.93 -4.53
N ASP A 43 9.12 -11.10 -5.06
CA ASP A 43 10.50 -11.48 -5.36
C ASP A 43 10.91 -11.07 -6.80
N GLU A 44 9.97 -10.61 -7.61
CA GLU A 44 10.20 -10.25 -9.02
C GLU A 44 10.64 -8.78 -9.17
N ASP A 45 10.27 -7.90 -8.24
CA ASP A 45 10.56 -6.47 -8.31
C ASP A 45 10.75 -5.87 -6.91
N LYS A 46 11.85 -5.11 -6.72
CA LYS A 46 12.18 -4.48 -5.43
C LYS A 46 11.14 -3.46 -4.97
N THR A 47 10.52 -2.75 -5.91
CA THR A 47 9.44 -1.79 -5.62
C THR A 47 8.21 -2.53 -5.14
N ILE A 48 7.88 -3.67 -5.74
CA ILE A 48 6.77 -4.51 -5.30
C ILE A 48 7.04 -5.13 -3.93
N SER A 49 8.26 -5.62 -3.70
CA SER A 49 8.68 -6.05 -2.36
C SER A 49 8.52 -4.92 -1.34
N HIS A 50 8.93 -3.70 -1.68
CA HIS A 50 8.85 -2.55 -0.80
C HIS A 50 7.41 -2.12 -0.54
N LEU A 51 6.56 -2.04 -1.57
CA LEU A 51 5.14 -1.76 -1.44
C LEU A 51 4.43 -2.81 -0.58
N SER A 52 4.71 -4.11 -0.80
CA SER A 52 4.15 -5.18 0.03
C SER A 52 4.55 -5.04 1.50
N PHE A 53 5.80 -4.63 1.77
CA PHE A 53 6.26 -4.34 3.12
C PHE A 53 5.50 -3.16 3.74
N LEU A 54 5.40 -2.02 3.05
CA LEU A 54 4.72 -0.83 3.56
C LEU A 54 3.21 -1.08 3.79
N LEU A 55 2.56 -1.85 2.92
CA LEU A 55 1.16 -2.23 3.09
C LEU A 55 0.96 -3.10 4.35
N LYS A 56 1.89 -4.01 4.64
CA LYS A 56 1.86 -4.82 5.88
C LYS A 56 2.07 -3.95 7.11
N ASP A 57 2.99 -2.99 7.04
CA ASP A 57 3.23 -2.02 8.12
C ASP A 57 1.98 -1.17 8.41
N LEU A 58 1.28 -0.72 7.36
CA LEU A 58 0.01 -0.02 7.49
C LEU A 58 -1.07 -0.88 8.17
N LEU A 59 -1.19 -2.17 7.84
CA LEU A 59 -2.12 -3.07 8.54
C LEU A 59 -1.77 -3.21 10.02
N GLU A 60 -0.48 -3.30 10.34
CA GLU A 60 -0.03 -3.38 11.73
C GLU A 60 -0.43 -2.10 12.50
N VAL A 61 -0.16 -0.92 11.94
CA VAL A 61 -0.57 0.37 12.52
C VAL A 61 -2.09 0.46 12.71
N LEU A 62 -2.88 -0.02 11.75
CA LEU A 62 -4.34 -0.02 11.88
C LEU A 62 -4.84 -1.03 12.92
N SER A 63 -4.06 -2.06 13.23
CA SER A 63 -4.39 -3.11 14.22
C SER A 63 -3.90 -2.80 15.63
N ILE A 64 -3.00 -1.84 15.82
CA ILE A 64 -2.53 -1.43 17.15
C ILE A 64 -3.66 -0.71 17.89
N ASP A 65 -3.83 -1.06 19.17
CA ASP A 65 -4.73 -0.35 20.07
C ASP A 65 -4.04 0.93 20.58
N TYR A 66 -4.21 2.02 19.84
CA TYR A 66 -3.66 3.31 20.22
C TYR A 66 -4.45 3.95 21.37
N ILE A 67 -3.73 4.55 22.32
CA ILE A 67 -4.33 5.36 23.39
C ILE A 67 -5.05 6.59 22.80
N SER A 68 -4.55 7.10 21.67
CA SER A 68 -5.03 8.31 21.01
C SER A 68 -5.33 8.03 19.53
N ALA A 69 -6.58 8.28 19.14
CA ALA A 69 -7.02 8.13 17.75
C ALA A 69 -6.33 9.12 16.79
N GLU A 70 -5.86 10.26 17.29
CA GLU A 70 -5.11 11.23 16.51
C GLU A 70 -3.70 10.74 16.16
N ASP A 71 -3.04 10.05 17.10
CA ASP A 71 -1.73 9.44 16.87
C ASP A 71 -1.82 8.31 15.86
N GLN A 72 -2.83 7.44 15.97
CA GLN A 72 -3.09 6.38 14.99
C GLN A 72 -3.34 6.99 13.60
N ARG A 73 -4.18 8.02 13.53
CA ARG A 73 -4.49 8.69 12.27
C ARG A 73 -3.24 9.32 11.66
N SER A 74 -2.41 9.99 12.46
CA SER A 74 -1.18 10.60 12.00
C SER A 74 -0.18 9.56 11.46
N ALA A 75 0.04 8.47 12.20
CA ALA A 75 0.90 7.37 11.76
C ALA A 75 0.40 6.74 10.46
N SER A 76 -0.91 6.46 10.37
CA SER A 76 -1.52 5.91 9.15
C SER A 76 -1.38 6.85 7.95
N ILE A 77 -1.56 8.16 8.13
CA ILE A 77 -1.44 9.15 7.04
C ILE A 77 0.00 9.21 6.52
N LEU A 78 0.99 9.21 7.42
CA LEU A 78 2.41 9.21 7.03
C LEU A 78 2.76 7.98 6.20
N LEU A 79 2.29 6.79 6.61
CA LEU A 79 2.49 5.56 5.84
C LEU A 79 1.75 5.59 4.49
N ILE A 80 0.52 6.11 4.45
CA ILE A 80 -0.23 6.27 3.20
C ILE A 80 0.52 7.19 2.22
N ASP A 81 1.11 8.29 2.71
CA ASP A 81 1.93 9.18 1.89
C ASP A 81 3.19 8.47 1.36
N GLU A 82 3.86 7.68 2.20
CA GLU A 82 5.03 6.91 1.78
C GLU A 82 4.68 5.83 0.73
N ILE A 83 3.59 5.10 0.93
CA ILE A 83 3.06 4.12 -0.03
C ILE A 83 2.72 4.81 -1.37
N THR A 84 2.08 5.98 -1.31
CA THR A 84 1.74 6.76 -2.50
C THR A 84 3.00 7.21 -3.23
N ALA A 85 4.01 7.70 -2.51
CA ALA A 85 5.30 8.09 -3.10
C ALA A 85 6.04 6.91 -3.74
N ALA A 86 6.13 5.78 -3.05
CA ALA A 86 6.74 4.54 -3.56
C ALA A 86 6.03 4.04 -4.82
N SER A 87 4.69 4.08 -4.84
CA SER A 87 3.90 3.68 -6.01
C SER A 87 4.16 4.59 -7.22
N ASN A 88 4.42 5.88 -7.01
CA ASN A 88 4.72 6.84 -8.06
C ASN A 88 6.12 6.72 -8.64
N CYS A 89 7.11 6.27 -7.86
CA CYS A 89 8.46 5.99 -8.37
C CYS A 89 8.51 4.82 -9.35
N CYS A 90 7.52 3.92 -9.32
CA CYS A 90 7.44 2.72 -10.13
C CYS A 90 7.33 2.97 -11.67
N CYS A 91 7.26 4.23 -12.12
CA CYS A 91 7.07 4.61 -13.52
C CYS A 91 8.32 5.16 -14.24
N VAL A 92 9.49 5.28 -13.58
CA VAL A 92 10.60 6.06 -14.13
C VAL A 92 11.71 5.22 -14.80
N GLU A 93 11.79 3.90 -14.57
CA GLU A 93 12.91 3.07 -15.09
C GLU A 93 12.62 2.32 -16.42
N HIS A 94 11.51 2.60 -17.10
CA HIS A 94 11.19 2.02 -18.41
C HIS A 94 11.03 3.08 -19.53
N ALA A 95 11.84 4.15 -19.52
CA ALA A 95 11.92 5.14 -20.60
C ALA A 95 13.23 4.99 -21.40
#